data_AF-A0A9E0ZJV3-F1
#
_entry.id   AF-A0A9E0ZJV3-F1
#
_cell.length_a   1.000
_cell.length_b   1.000
_cell.length_c   1.000
_cell.angle_alpha   90.00
_cell.angle_beta   90.00
_cell.angle_gamma   90.00
#
_symmetry.space_group_name_H-M   'P 1'
#
loop_
_entity.id
_entity.type
_entity.pdbx_description
1 polymer ?
#
loop_
_entity_poly.entity_id
_entity_poly.type
_entity_poly.pdbx_seq_one_letter_code
_entity_poly.pdbx_strand_id
1 'polypeptide(L)'
;MKEILKKLRDREAALEMYEEAVDYWLNIPEPDQKKADYYESLTDDTYEEVYNLFQQAADRIVSITSGQIDKITAMRLMRAKRDVVERLFG
;
A
#
# COMPACT_ATOMS: atom_id res chain seq x y z
N MET A 1 0.78 -4.27 -14.69
CA MET A 1 0.14 -4.90 -13.52
C MET A 1 1.19 -5.45 -12.57
N LYS A 2 2.03 -6.41 -12.99
CA LYS A 2 3.24 -6.84 -12.26
C LYS A 2 4.02 -5.71 -11.57
N GLU A 3 4.35 -4.64 -12.28
CA GLU A 3 5.07 -3.50 -11.70
C GLU A 3 4.28 -2.75 -10.63
N ILE A 4 2.97 -2.56 -10.83
CA ILE A 4 2.09 -1.91 -9.84
C ILE A 4 2.02 -2.77 -8.58
N LEU A 5 1.85 -4.08 -8.73
CA LEU A 5 1.78 -5.03 -7.63
C LEU A 5 3.09 -5.12 -6.86
N LYS A 6 4.24 -5.09 -7.57
CA LYS A 6 5.55 -5.03 -6.95
C LYS A 6 5.73 -3.74 -6.14
N LYS A 7 5.48 -2.57 -6.76
CA LYS A 7 5.55 -1.28 -6.06
C LYS A 7 4.63 -1.24 -4.84
N LEU A 8 3.43 -1.80 -4.95
CA LEU A 8 2.48 -1.86 -3.84
C LEU A 8 3.05 -2.66 -2.66
N ARG A 9 3.69 -3.83 -2.91
CA ARG A 9 4.38 -4.59 -1.86
C ARG A 9 5.51 -3.79 -1.21
N ASP A 10 6.33 -3.14 -2.04
CA ASP A 10 7.47 -2.36 -1.56
C ASP A 10 7.00 -1.19 -0.67
N ARG A 11 5.89 -0.53 -1.03
CA ARG A 11 5.32 0.58 -0.25
C ARG A 11 4.62 0.14 1.03
N GLU A 12 3.92 -0.99 1.02
CA GLU A 12 3.33 -1.54 2.25
C GLU A 12 4.40 -1.96 3.26
N ALA A 13 5.49 -2.58 2.79
CA ALA A 13 6.62 -2.90 3.66
C ALA A 13 7.29 -1.63 4.22
N ALA A 14 7.43 -0.57 3.41
CA ALA A 14 7.93 0.71 3.88
C ALA A 14 6.99 1.35 4.92
N LEU A 15 5.67 1.29 4.70
CA LEU A 15 4.67 1.81 5.62
C LEU A 15 4.79 1.13 6.99
N GLU A 16 4.82 -0.21 7.02
CA GLU A 16 5.00 -0.99 8.26
C GLU A 16 6.30 -0.60 8.98
N MET A 17 7.42 -0.49 8.24
CA MET A 17 8.69 -0.06 8.82
C MET A 17 8.64 1.36 9.41
N TYR A 18 7.91 2.29 8.79
CA TYR A 18 7.79 3.65 9.30
C TYR A 18 6.88 3.71 10.52
N GLU A 19 5.76 2.98 10.53
CA GLU A 19 4.89 2.85 11.71
C GLU A 19 5.65 2.25 12.90
N GLU A 20 6.45 1.20 12.69
CA GLU A 20 7.32 0.63 13.72
C GLU A 20 8.38 1.63 14.20
N ALA A 21 8.93 2.45 13.30
CA ALA A 21 9.91 3.48 13.67
C ALA A 21 9.28 4.58 14.52
N VAL A 22 8.05 5.01 14.21
CA VAL A 22 7.29 5.95 15.05
C VAL A 22 7.13 5.37 16.46
N ASP A 23 6.62 4.14 16.58
CA ASP A 23 6.43 3.48 17.87
C ASP A 23 7.75 3.35 18.64
N TYR A 24 8.83 2.97 17.96
CA TYR A 24 10.16 2.89 18.57
C TYR A 24 10.60 4.24 19.16
N TRP A 25 10.58 5.33 18.37
CA TRP A 25 11.10 6.62 18.83
C TRP A 25 10.24 7.26 19.93
N LEU A 26 8.97 6.89 20.03
CA LEU A 26 8.08 7.33 21.10
C LEU A 26 8.24 6.53 22.41
N ASN A 27 8.66 5.26 22.32
CA ASN A 27 8.66 4.34 23.47
C ASN A 27 10.06 3.97 24.01
N ILE A 28 11.15 4.47 23.42
CA ILE A 28 12.49 4.34 24.02
C ILE A 28 12.61 5.12 25.34
N PRO A 29 13.59 4.78 26.22
CA PRO A 29 13.75 5.44 27.52
C PRO A 29 13.90 6.96 27.48
N GLU A 30 14.47 7.50 26.38
CA GLU A 30 14.55 8.93 26.08
C GLU A 30 13.87 9.18 24.73
N PRO A 31 12.54 9.45 24.70
CA PRO A 31 11.80 9.62 23.46
C PRO A 31 12.35 10.73 22.57
N ASP A 32 12.35 10.50 21.25
CA ASP A 32 12.80 11.46 20.25
C ASP A 32 11.62 11.89 19.36
N GLN A 33 10.86 12.88 19.83
CA GLN A 33 9.67 13.37 19.15
C GLN A 33 9.95 13.80 17.71
N LYS A 34 11.11 14.43 17.45
CA LYS A 34 11.43 14.92 16.09
C LYS A 34 11.62 13.78 15.11
N LYS A 35 12.17 12.64 15.56
CA LYS A 35 12.25 11.45 14.73
C LYS A 35 10.91 10.78 14.56
N ALA A 36 10.11 10.69 15.63
CA ALA A 36 8.75 10.18 15.53
C ALA A 36 7.94 10.99 14.49
N ASP A 37 7.92 12.32 14.58
CA ASP A 37 7.24 13.21 13.64
C ASP A 37 7.75 13.04 12.20
N TYR A 38 9.05 12.82 12.03
CA TYR A 38 9.65 12.56 10.71
C TYR A 38 9.12 11.26 10.10
N TYR A 39 9.10 10.16 10.87
CA TYR A 39 8.57 8.89 10.38
C TYR A 39 7.04 8.93 10.21
N GLU A 40 6.31 9.67 11.05
CA GLU A 40 4.88 9.89 10.89
C GLU A 40 4.56 10.59 9.57
N SER A 41 5.32 11.64 9.21
CA SER A 41 5.19 12.28 7.89
C SER A 41 5.47 11.32 6.74
N LEU A 42 6.43 10.41 6.87
CA LEU A 42 6.69 9.39 5.85
C LEU A 42 5.57 8.35 5.77
N THR A 43 4.95 7.99 6.90
CA THR A 43 3.77 7.13 6.98
C THR A 43 2.61 7.75 6.21
N ASP A 44 2.31 9.03 6.45
CA ASP A 44 1.23 9.76 5.76
C ASP A 44 1.43 9.77 4.23
N ASP A 45 2.62 10.16 3.77
CA ASP A 45 2.96 10.18 2.34
C ASP A 45 2.84 8.77 1.73
N THR A 46 3.34 7.75 2.44
CA THR A 46 3.35 6.37 1.94
C THR A 46 1.93 5.78 1.91
N TYR A 47 1.06 6.14 2.86
CA TYR A 47 -0.33 5.72 2.88
C TYR A 47 -1.09 6.23 1.64
N GLU A 48 -0.86 7.49 1.25
CA GLU A 48 -1.43 8.05 0.02
C GLU A 48 -0.91 7.30 -1.22
N GLU A 49 0.39 7.00 -1.28
CA GLU A 49 0.98 6.22 -2.37
C GLU A 49 0.37 4.81 -2.48
N VAL A 50 0.23 4.09 -1.36
CA VAL A 50 -0.40 2.76 -1.29
C VAL A 50 -1.83 2.84 -1.82
N TYR A 51 -2.60 3.82 -1.36
CA TYR A 51 -3.98 4.02 -1.83
C TYR A 51 -4.05 4.26 -3.34
N ASN A 52 -3.18 5.13 -3.87
CA ASN A 52 -3.10 5.42 -5.29
C ASN A 52 -2.69 4.19 -6.12
N LEU A 53 -1.79 3.35 -5.61
CA LEU A 53 -1.39 2.09 -6.26
C LEU A 53 -2.53 1.06 -6.26
N PHE A 54 -3.34 0.98 -5.19
CA PHE A 54 -4.56 0.17 -5.17
C PHE A 54 -5.55 0.62 -6.25
N GLN A 55 -5.76 1.93 -6.39
CA GLN A 55 -6.64 2.50 -7.42
C GLN A 55 -6.15 2.15 -8.83
N GLN A 56 -4.85 2.32 -9.09
CA GLN A 56 -4.23 1.96 -10.37
C GLN A 56 -4.36 0.45 -10.68
N ALA A 57 -4.17 -0.41 -9.67
CA ALA A 57 -4.35 -1.85 -9.80
C ALA A 57 -5.80 -2.19 -10.17
N ALA A 58 -6.78 -1.56 -9.51
CA ALA A 58 -8.19 -1.75 -9.83
C ALA A 58 -8.55 -1.27 -11.24
N ASP A 59 -8.10 -0.08 -11.65
CA ASP A 59 -8.30 0.43 -13.01
C ASP A 59 -7.68 -0.51 -14.05
N ARG A 60 -6.54 -1.13 -13.73
CA ARG A 60 -5.91 -2.11 -14.61
C ARG A 60 -6.73 -3.39 -14.74
N ILE A 61 -7.35 -3.88 -13.66
CA ILE A 61 -8.26 -5.03 -13.70
C ILE A 61 -9.49 -4.73 -14.56
N VAL A 62 -10.11 -3.55 -14.38
CA VAL A 62 -11.24 -3.09 -15.21
C VAL A 62 -10.83 -3.11 -16.69
N SER A 63 -9.65 -2.56 -17.01
CA SER A 63 -9.13 -2.54 -18.38
C SER A 63 -8.87 -3.94 -18.94
N ILE A 64 -8.24 -4.85 -18.18
CA ILE A 64 -7.92 -6.21 -18.63
C ILE A 64 -9.19 -7.03 -18.87
N THR A 65 -10.22 -6.81 -18.06
CA THR A 65 -11.50 -7.52 -18.16
C THR A 65 -12.49 -6.85 -19.11
N SER A 66 -12.06 -5.81 -19.84
CA SER A 66 -12.92 -5.02 -20.72
C SER A 66 -14.19 -4.52 -20.03
N GLY A 67 -14.09 -4.18 -18.74
CA GLY A 67 -15.20 -3.70 -17.92
C GLY A 67 -16.15 -4.78 -17.39
N GLN A 68 -15.89 -6.07 -17.62
CA GLN A 68 -16.68 -7.15 -17.00
C GLN A 68 -16.56 -7.15 -15.47
N ILE A 69 -15.43 -6.69 -14.95
CA ILE A 69 -15.24 -6.40 -13.53
C ILE A 69 -15.23 -4.88 -13.38
N ASP A 70 -16.16 -4.33 -12.60
CA ASP A 70 -16.19 -2.90 -12.27
C ASP A 70 -15.11 -2.53 -11.24
N LYS A 71 -14.84 -1.23 -11.10
CA LYS A 71 -13.76 -0.72 -10.24
C LYS A 71 -13.95 -1.04 -8.75
N ILE A 72 -15.19 -1.04 -8.25
CA ILE A 72 -15.49 -1.36 -6.84
C ILE A 72 -15.20 -2.84 -6.60
N THR A 73 -15.64 -3.70 -7.52
CA THR A 73 -15.36 -5.13 -7.46
C THR A 73 -13.86 -5.42 -7.59
N ALA A 74 -13.15 -4.72 -8.49
CA ALA A 74 -11.70 -4.83 -8.63
C ALA A 74 -10.94 -4.42 -7.35
N MET A 75 -11.35 -3.32 -6.71
CA MET A 75 -10.79 -2.90 -5.41
C MET A 75 -11.04 -3.95 -4.32
N ARG A 76 -12.23 -4.56 -4.28
CA ARG A 76 -12.54 -5.64 -3.33
C ARG A 76 -11.69 -6.88 -3.58
N LEU A 77 -11.46 -7.25 -4.84
CA LEU A 77 -10.56 -8.36 -5.21
C LEU A 77 -9.13 -8.09 -4.74
N MET A 78 -8.61 -6.89 -4.99
CA MET A 78 -7.29 -6.48 -4.53
C MET A 78 -7.14 -6.55 -3.01
N ARG A 79 -8.19 -6.22 -2.23
CA ARG A 79 -8.15 -6.30 -0.77
C ARG A 79 -8.30 -7.71 -0.22
N ALA A 80 -9.24 -8.49 -0.76
CA ALA A 80 -9.64 -9.77 -0.16
C ALA A 80 -8.93 -10.99 -0.78
N LYS A 81 -8.39 -10.85 -2.00
CA LYS A 81 -7.87 -11.95 -2.83
C LYS A 81 -6.62 -11.52 -3.60
N ARG A 82 -5.75 -10.72 -2.98
CA ARG A 82 -4.54 -10.20 -3.64
C ARG A 82 -3.64 -11.30 -4.19
N ASP A 83 -3.49 -12.40 -3.47
CA ASP A 83 -2.71 -13.56 -3.90
C ASP A 83 -3.22 -14.16 -5.21
N VAL A 84 -4.55 -14.16 -5.42
CA VAL A 84 -5.17 -14.59 -6.67
C VAL A 84 -4.87 -13.59 -7.78
N VAL A 85 -5.01 -12.29 -7.50
CA VAL A 85 -4.71 -11.23 -8.48
C VAL A 85 -3.23 -11.26 -8.88
N GLU A 86 -2.32 -11.43 -7.93
CA GLU A 86 -0.88 -11.55 -8.19
C GLU A 86 -0.56 -12.81 -9.02
N ARG A 87 -1.26 -13.92 -8.80
CA ARG A 87 -1.09 -15.12 -9.64
C ARG A 87 -1.63 -14.95 -11.06
N LEU A 88 -2.73 -14.23 -11.23
CA LEU A 88 -3.40 -14.07 -12.53
C LEU A 88 -2.78 -12.95 -13.38
N PHE A 89 -2.26 -11.89 -12.75
CA PHE A 89 -1.85 -10.67 -13.43
C PHE A 89 -0.46 -10.13 -13.03
N GLY A 90 0.25 -10.83 -12.12
CA GLY A 90 1.64 -10.54 -11.74
C GLY A 90 2.69 -11.07 -12.69
#